data_AF-A0A944T323-F1
#
_entry.id   AF-A0A944T323-F1
#
_cell.length_a   1.000
_cell.length_b   1.000
_cell.length_c   1.000
_cell.angle_alpha   90.00
_cell.angle_beta   90.00
_cell.angle_gamma   90.00
#
_symmetry.space_group_name_H-M   'P 1'
#
loop_
_entity.id
_entity.type
_entity.pdbx_description
1 polymer ?
#
loop_
_entity_poly.entity_id
_entity_poly.type
_entity_poly.pdbx_seq_one_letter_code
_entity_poly.pdbx_strand_id
1 'polypeptide(L)'
;MKSLVLSFLVLFIFSSCLVVKIYESPVSEETTYSKPNEVHREMIRSGKVIKLGEQGESEILFFGREQSPKNVFFKSDSLFSGQATWIEEEPKEPIFISKMAADNPLFVIDGKIERNTDLIETINPDQIESINVLKGEVALKKYGAEGVSGVIEISTKKE
;
A
#
# COMPACT_ATOMS: atom_id res chain seq x y z
N MET A 1 -14.49 72.73 2.76
CA MET A 1 -15.05 71.36 2.64
C MET A 1 -13.98 70.25 2.60
N LYS A 2 -12.77 70.49 2.07
CA LYS A 2 -11.69 69.48 1.97
C LYS A 2 -11.13 68.98 3.32
N SER A 3 -11.04 69.85 4.33
CA SER A 3 -10.56 69.50 5.69
C SER A 3 -11.51 68.53 6.42
N LEU A 4 -12.82 68.66 6.21
CA LEU A 4 -13.83 67.79 6.84
C LEU A 4 -13.77 66.35 6.28
N VAL A 5 -13.51 66.20 4.98
CA VAL A 5 -13.39 64.89 4.32
C VAL A 5 -12.14 64.13 4.80
N LEU A 6 -11.04 64.85 5.05
CA LEU A 6 -9.82 64.25 5.58
C LEU A 6 -10.01 63.73 7.02
N SER A 7 -10.79 64.45 7.85
CA SER A 7 -11.11 64.01 9.20
C SER A 7 -11.98 62.74 9.22
N PHE A 8 -12.95 62.62 8.31
CA PHE A 8 -13.75 61.40 8.17
C PHE A 8 -12.92 60.21 7.66
N LEU A 9 -12.00 60.43 6.72
CA LEU A 9 -11.11 59.38 6.21
C LEU A 9 -10.22 58.80 7.32
N VAL A 10 -9.73 59.64 8.24
CA VAL A 10 -8.90 59.22 9.36
C VAL A 10 -9.69 58.37 10.37
N LEU A 11 -10.97 58.69 10.61
CA LEU A 11 -11.83 57.90 11.52
C LEU A 11 -12.10 56.47 11.00
N PHE A 12 -12.21 56.27 9.69
CA PHE A 12 -12.42 54.95 9.10
C PHE A 12 -11.20 54.02 9.25
N ILE A 13 -9.99 54.57 9.29
CA ILE A 13 -8.74 53.80 9.43
C ILE A 13 -8.59 53.25 10.86
N PHE A 14 -9.16 53.92 11.86
CA PHE A 14 -9.14 53.46 13.26
C PHE A 14 -10.23 52.42 13.59
N SER A 15 -11.19 52.18 12.70
CA SER A 15 -12.25 51.19 12.92
C SER A 15 -11.90 49.77 12.46
N SER A 16 -10.80 49.58 11.70
CA SER A 16 -10.42 48.26 11.20
C SER A 16 -9.42 47.58 12.12
N CYS A 17 -9.90 47.03 13.25
CA CYS A 17 -9.10 46.09 14.03
C CYS A 17 -9.00 44.77 13.26
N LEU A 18 -7.88 44.56 12.56
CA LEU A 18 -7.57 43.30 11.89
C LEU A 18 -7.21 42.27 12.97
N VAL A 19 -8.16 41.38 13.29
CA VAL A 19 -7.92 40.25 14.21
C VAL A 19 -7.16 39.18 13.45
N VAL A 20 -5.84 39.11 13.67
CA VAL A 20 -5.03 37.99 13.20
C VAL A 20 -5.23 36.84 14.18
N LYS A 21 -6.02 35.83 13.79
CA LYS A 21 -6.05 34.56 14.52
C LYS A 21 -4.80 33.77 14.17
N ILE A 22 -3.83 33.77 15.08
CA ILE A 22 -2.66 32.92 15.01
C ILE A 22 -3.10 31.55 15.54
N TYR A 23 -3.19 30.56 14.64
CA TYR A 23 -3.46 29.18 15.03
C TYR A 23 -2.13 28.50 15.32
N GLU A 24 -1.89 28.18 16.58
CA GLU A 24 -0.86 27.23 16.95
C GLU A 24 -1.42 25.82 16.67
N SER A 25 -0.79 25.12 15.73
CA SER A 25 -1.08 23.69 15.53
C SER A 25 -0.79 22.96 16.84
N PRO A 26 -1.73 22.16 17.36
CA PRO A 26 -1.48 21.38 18.57
C PRO A 26 -0.25 20.52 18.34
N VAL A 27 0.64 20.49 19.33
CA VAL A 27 1.81 19.60 19.31
C VAL A 27 1.27 18.19 19.17
N SER A 28 1.48 17.60 17.99
CA SER A 28 1.07 16.23 17.72
C SER A 28 1.74 15.35 18.77
N GLU A 29 0.94 14.67 19.58
CA GLU A 29 1.46 13.66 20.49
C GLU A 29 2.38 12.74 19.67
N GLU A 30 3.63 12.61 20.10
CA GLU A 30 4.62 11.74 19.47
C GLU A 30 4.17 10.29 19.67
N THR A 31 3.22 9.85 18.85
CA THR A 31 3.04 8.43 18.61
C THR A 31 4.37 7.94 18.07
N THR A 32 4.96 6.95 18.73
CA THR A 32 6.24 6.37 18.34
C THR A 32 6.07 5.79 16.93
N TYR A 33 6.38 6.61 15.92
CA TYR A 33 6.27 6.25 14.52
C TYR A 33 7.39 5.25 14.23
N SER A 34 7.10 3.96 14.41
CA SER A 34 7.93 2.92 13.83
C SER A 34 7.77 3.05 12.32
N LYS A 35 8.81 3.56 11.63
CA LYS A 35 8.86 3.58 10.16
C LYS A 35 8.39 2.20 9.65
N PRO A 36 7.45 2.14 8.69
CA PRO A 36 7.03 0.87 8.10
C PRO A 36 8.25 0.08 7.67
N ASN A 37 8.27 -1.22 7.97
CA ASN A 37 9.40 -2.06 7.67
C ASN A 37 9.56 -2.15 6.14
N GLU A 38 10.56 -1.45 5.61
CA GLU A 38 10.82 -1.35 4.18
C GLU A 38 11.50 -2.63 3.74
N VAL A 39 10.74 -3.54 3.13
CA VAL A 39 11.27 -4.81 2.63
C VAL A 39 11.68 -4.60 1.18
N HIS A 40 12.98 -4.49 0.94
CA HIS A 40 13.52 -4.51 -0.41
C HIS A 40 13.25 -5.87 -1.05
N ARG A 41 12.64 -5.86 -2.23
CA ARG A 41 12.34 -7.04 -3.04
C ARG A 41 12.93 -6.83 -4.41
N GLU A 42 13.56 -7.86 -4.93
CA GLU A 42 14.21 -7.82 -6.24
C GLU A 42 13.70 -8.94 -7.13
N MET A 43 13.90 -8.76 -8.44
CA MET A 43 13.78 -9.84 -9.42
C MET A 43 15.05 -10.67 -9.38
N ILE A 44 14.95 -11.87 -8.84
CA ILE A 44 16.02 -12.83 -8.71
C ILE A 44 16.02 -13.74 -9.95
N ARG A 45 17.14 -13.76 -10.67
CA ARG A 45 17.36 -14.60 -11.85
C ARG A 45 17.39 -16.08 -11.47
N SER A 46 16.58 -16.91 -12.12
CA SER A 46 16.57 -18.35 -11.86
C SER A 46 17.70 -19.11 -12.56
N GLY A 47 18.29 -18.52 -13.62
CA GLY A 47 19.18 -19.21 -14.54
C GLY A 47 18.47 -20.20 -15.47
N LYS A 48 17.14 -20.32 -15.40
CA LYS A 48 16.37 -21.18 -16.29
C LYS A 48 15.53 -20.42 -17.30
N VAL A 49 15.66 -20.83 -18.55
CA VAL A 49 14.95 -20.30 -19.71
C VAL A 49 13.84 -21.27 -20.13
N ILE A 50 12.67 -20.72 -20.43
CA ILE A 50 11.52 -21.43 -21.00
C ILE A 50 11.23 -20.91 -22.41
N LYS A 51 10.79 -21.82 -23.30
CA LYS A 51 10.38 -21.49 -24.67
C LYS A 51 8.89 -21.16 -24.69
N LEU A 52 8.53 -20.01 -25.25
CA LEU A 52 7.16 -19.49 -25.34
C LEU A 52 6.65 -19.54 -26.80
N GLY A 53 6.98 -20.60 -27.53
CA GLY A 53 6.58 -20.75 -28.94
C GLY A 53 7.06 -19.59 -29.81
N GLU A 54 6.16 -18.95 -30.56
CA GLU A 54 6.45 -17.79 -31.43
C GLU A 54 6.89 -16.53 -30.64
N GLN A 55 6.64 -16.48 -29.33
CA GLN A 55 7.00 -15.34 -28.47
C GLN A 55 8.46 -15.40 -27.98
N GLY A 56 9.23 -16.40 -28.39
CA GLY A 56 10.66 -16.52 -28.09
C GLY A 56 10.96 -17.20 -26.75
N GLU A 57 12.12 -16.89 -26.19
CA GLU A 57 12.60 -17.49 -24.94
C GLU A 57 12.55 -16.47 -23.80
N SER A 58 12.16 -16.92 -22.60
CA SER A 58 12.08 -16.06 -21.41
C SER A 58 12.70 -16.75 -20.19
N GLU A 59 13.43 -16.00 -19.36
CA GLU A 59 13.98 -16.51 -18.11
C GLU A 59 12.92 -16.45 -17.00
N ILE A 60 12.83 -17.51 -16.20
CA ILE A 60 12.01 -17.48 -14.99
C ILE A 60 12.67 -16.52 -13.98
N LEU A 61 11.89 -15.58 -13.45
CA LEU A 61 12.34 -14.62 -12.45
C LEU A 61 11.52 -14.80 -11.17
N PHE A 62 12.18 -14.73 -10.01
CA PHE A 62 11.53 -14.82 -8.71
C PHE A 62 11.48 -13.45 -8.04
N PHE A 63 10.37 -13.12 -7.39
CA PHE A 63 10.29 -11.94 -6.54
C PHE A 63 10.55 -12.33 -5.08
N GLY A 64 11.60 -11.79 -4.47
CA GLY A 64 12.00 -12.16 -3.12
C GLY A 64 12.88 -11.14 -2.41
N ARG A 65 13.07 -11.31 -1.11
CA ARG A 65 14.15 -10.67 -0.38
C ARG A 65 15.44 -11.35 -0.82
N GLU A 66 16.44 -10.55 -1.19
CA GLU A 66 17.72 -10.95 -1.79
C GLU A 66 18.34 -12.21 -1.13
N GLN A 67 17.98 -13.39 -1.66
CA GLN A 67 18.58 -14.70 -1.43
C GLN A 67 18.12 -15.60 -2.60
N SER A 68 19.04 -16.00 -3.47
CA SER A 68 18.73 -16.86 -4.62
C SER A 68 18.07 -18.16 -4.14
N PRO A 69 16.95 -18.61 -4.74
CA PRO A 69 16.51 -19.98 -4.54
C PRO A 69 17.61 -20.88 -5.09
N LYS A 70 18.26 -21.65 -4.20
CA LYS A 70 19.45 -22.42 -4.55
C LYS A 70 19.19 -23.48 -5.62
N ASN A 71 17.94 -23.90 -5.84
CA ASN A 71 17.54 -24.86 -6.87
C ASN A 71 16.06 -24.64 -7.26
N VAL A 72 15.76 -24.65 -8.55
CA VAL A 72 14.39 -24.66 -9.12
C VAL A 72 14.16 -26.07 -9.69
N PHE A 73 13.17 -26.79 -9.16
CA PHE A 73 12.96 -28.21 -9.47
C PHE A 73 11.86 -28.41 -10.52
N PHE A 74 12.12 -29.26 -11.51
CA PHE A 74 11.15 -29.68 -12.53
C PHE A 74 10.47 -30.98 -12.11
N LYS A 75 9.34 -31.33 -12.72
CA LYS A 75 8.60 -32.58 -12.42
C LYS A 75 9.45 -33.85 -12.54
N SER A 76 10.58 -33.80 -13.25
CA SER A 76 11.61 -34.84 -13.30
C SER A 76 12.34 -35.04 -11.96
N ASP A 77 12.42 -34.00 -11.14
CA ASP A 77 13.20 -33.96 -9.91
C ASP A 77 12.32 -34.47 -8.77
N SER A 78 12.23 -35.79 -8.66
CA SER A 78 11.33 -36.50 -7.73
C SER A 78 11.73 -36.41 -6.24
N LEU A 79 12.34 -35.30 -5.81
CA LEU A 79 13.04 -35.22 -4.53
C LEU A 79 12.27 -34.51 -3.41
N PHE A 80 11.08 -33.96 -3.65
CA PHE A 80 10.32 -33.25 -2.60
C PHE A 80 8.83 -33.58 -2.59
N SER A 81 8.32 -33.90 -1.40
CA SER A 81 6.91 -34.20 -1.10
C SER A 81 6.10 -32.99 -0.62
N GLY A 82 6.58 -31.76 -0.85
CA GLY A 82 5.91 -30.52 -0.43
C GLY A 82 4.95 -29.93 -1.48
N GLN A 83 4.21 -28.87 -1.12
CA GLN A 83 3.43 -28.07 -2.07
C GLN A 83 4.38 -27.27 -2.99
N ALA A 84 4.71 -27.83 -4.15
CA ALA A 84 5.44 -27.16 -5.21
C ALA A 84 4.52 -26.93 -6.43
N THR A 85 4.75 -25.83 -7.14
CA THR A 85 4.10 -25.58 -8.43
C THR A 85 4.92 -26.29 -9.50
N TRP A 86 4.35 -27.34 -10.10
CA TRP A 86 4.98 -28.12 -11.16
C TRP A 86 4.77 -27.44 -12.51
N ILE A 87 5.85 -27.23 -13.27
CA ILE A 87 5.82 -26.68 -14.64
C ILE A 87 6.25 -27.78 -15.61
N GLU A 88 5.46 -28.02 -16.66
CA GLU A 88 5.80 -28.95 -17.75
C GLU A 88 6.86 -28.33 -18.68
N GLU A 89 7.74 -29.17 -19.24
CA GLU A 89 8.84 -28.73 -20.12
C GLU A 89 8.33 -28.13 -21.43
N GLU A 90 7.17 -28.60 -21.90
CA GLU A 90 6.41 -28.06 -23.04
C GLU A 90 4.99 -27.73 -22.59
N PRO A 91 4.77 -26.53 -22.02
CA PRO A 91 3.46 -26.16 -21.50
C PRO A 91 2.48 -25.98 -22.67
N LYS A 92 1.34 -26.66 -22.60
CA LYS A 92 0.26 -26.53 -23.61
C LYS A 92 -0.45 -25.17 -23.54
N GLU A 93 -0.30 -24.46 -22.43
CA GLU A 93 -0.92 -23.17 -22.14
C GLU A 93 0.14 -22.16 -21.64
N PRO A 94 -0.05 -20.85 -21.84
CA PRO A 94 0.88 -19.84 -21.36
C PRO A 94 1.02 -19.88 -19.83
N ILE A 95 2.26 -19.95 -19.35
CA ILE A 95 2.59 -20.00 -17.93
C ILE A 95 2.51 -18.58 -17.35
N PHE A 96 1.54 -18.34 -16.47
CA PHE A 96 1.47 -17.12 -15.67
C PHE A 96 2.15 -17.34 -14.32
N ILE A 97 3.33 -16.73 -14.11
CA ILE A 97 4.03 -16.78 -12.82
C ILE A 97 3.68 -15.52 -12.03
N SER A 98 2.61 -15.59 -11.23
CA SER A 98 2.38 -14.67 -10.12
C SER A 98 2.31 -15.47 -8.83
N LYS A 99 3.30 -15.29 -7.94
CA LYS A 99 3.21 -15.78 -6.56
C LYS A 99 3.01 -14.59 -5.63
N MET A 100 1.76 -14.16 -5.52
CA MET A 100 1.27 -13.57 -4.28
C MET A 100 0.65 -14.74 -3.52
N ALA A 101 1.36 -15.28 -2.53
CA ALA A 101 0.68 -16.07 -1.51
C ALA A 101 -0.24 -15.08 -0.80
N ALA A 102 -1.50 -15.10 -1.25
CA ALA A 102 -2.58 -14.27 -0.81
C ALA A 102 -3.02 -14.75 0.57
N ASP A 103 -2.35 -14.27 1.60
CA ASP A 103 -3.06 -14.04 2.84
C ASP A 103 -3.86 -12.76 2.60
N ASN A 104 -5.19 -12.89 2.45
CA ASN A 104 -6.08 -11.76 2.25
C ASN A 104 -5.86 -10.78 3.42
N PRO A 105 -5.42 -9.53 3.16
CA PRO A 105 -5.25 -8.56 4.22
C PRO A 105 -6.61 -8.19 4.78
N LEU A 106 -6.64 -7.81 6.05
CA LEU A 106 -7.84 -7.25 6.66
C LEU A 106 -8.07 -5.84 6.10
N PHE A 107 -9.25 -5.58 5.56
CA PHE A 107 -9.60 -4.23 5.11
C PHE A 107 -10.34 -3.48 6.20
N VAL A 108 -10.01 -2.20 6.33
CA VAL A 108 -10.64 -1.30 7.29
C VAL A 108 -10.99 -0.01 6.56
N ILE A 109 -12.26 0.36 6.52
CA ILE A 109 -12.72 1.60 5.87
C ILE A 109 -13.30 2.50 6.95
N ASP A 110 -12.76 3.71 7.08
CA ASP A 110 -13.18 4.72 8.07
C ASP A 110 -13.25 4.16 9.50
N GLY A 111 -12.26 3.32 9.83
CA GLY A 111 -12.13 2.66 11.14
C GLY A 111 -13.01 1.41 11.33
N LYS A 112 -13.82 1.01 10.34
CA LYS A 112 -14.66 -0.19 10.40
C LYS A 112 -14.02 -1.33 9.63
N ILE A 113 -13.92 -2.50 10.27
CA ILE A 113 -13.43 -3.71 9.62
C ILE A 113 -14.42 -4.12 8.54
N GLU A 114 -13.94 -4.20 7.30
CA GLU A 114 -14.73 -4.61 6.17
C GLU A 114 -14.36 -6.03 5.76
N ARG A 115 -15.37 -6.91 5.77
CA ARG A 115 -15.19 -8.34 5.45
C ARG A 115 -15.70 -8.68 4.05
N ASN A 116 -16.47 -7.78 3.45
CA ASN A 116 -16.88 -7.93 2.07
C ASN A 116 -15.83 -7.27 1.15
N THR A 117 -15.09 -8.10 0.42
CA THR A 117 -14.08 -7.62 -0.54
C THR A 117 -14.69 -6.86 -1.72
N ASP A 118 -15.95 -7.13 -2.07
CA ASP A 118 -16.64 -6.48 -3.18
C ASP A 118 -16.77 -4.96 -2.93
N LEU A 119 -16.90 -4.55 -1.66
CA LEU A 119 -17.01 -3.14 -1.30
C LEU A 119 -15.76 -2.36 -1.71
N ILE A 120 -14.57 -2.98 -1.61
CA ILE A 120 -13.29 -2.34 -1.96
C ILE A 120 -13.20 -2.09 -3.46
N GLU A 121 -13.70 -3.03 -4.27
CA GLU A 121 -13.72 -2.89 -5.74
C GLU A 121 -14.64 -1.74 -6.19
N THR A 122 -15.61 -1.37 -5.34
CA THR A 122 -16.60 -0.33 -5.64
C THR A 122 -16.28 1.05 -5.08
N ILE A 123 -15.22 1.22 -4.26
CA ILE A 123 -14.85 2.54 -3.72
C ILE A 123 -14.41 3.46 -4.87
N ASN A 124 -15.02 4.64 -4.95
CA ASN A 124 -14.57 5.67 -5.89
C ASN A 124 -13.18 6.21 -5.44
N PRO A 125 -12.13 6.10 -6.27
CA PRO A 125 -10.79 6.58 -5.93
C PRO A 125 -10.75 8.08 -5.57
N ASP A 126 -11.60 8.90 -6.17
CA ASP A 126 -11.64 10.35 -5.92
C ASP A 126 -12.11 10.69 -4.50
N GLN A 127 -12.81 9.75 -3.85
CA GLN A 127 -13.30 9.89 -2.48
C GLN A 127 -12.30 9.40 -1.43
N ILE A 128 -11.18 8.79 -1.84
CA ILE A 128 -10.14 8.33 -0.91
C ILE A 128 -9.33 9.53 -0.42
N GLU A 129 -9.27 9.70 0.90
CA GLU A 129 -8.39 10.67 1.55
C GLU A 129 -6.99 10.08 1.75
N SER A 130 -6.92 8.85 2.28
CA SER A 130 -5.64 8.16 2.50
C SER A 130 -5.79 6.64 2.55
N ILE A 131 -4.67 5.95 2.29
CA ILE A 131 -4.54 4.50 2.44
C ILE A 131 -3.30 4.23 3.29
N ASN A 132 -3.47 3.52 4.41
CA ASN A 132 -2.38 3.06 5.26
C ASN A 132 -2.28 1.54 5.22
N VAL A 133 -1.08 1.01 5.10
CA VAL A 133 -0.84 -0.44 5.09
C VAL A 133 -0.03 -0.82 6.32
N LEU A 134 -0.67 -1.52 7.25
CA LEU A 134 -0.04 -2.04 8.47
C LEU A 134 0.42 -3.48 8.25
N LYS A 135 1.64 -3.79 8.72
CA LYS A 135 2.24 -5.12 8.60
C LYS A 135 2.93 -5.54 9.90
N GLY A 136 3.03 -6.85 10.12
CA GLY A 136 3.75 -7.41 11.26
C GLY A 136 3.20 -6.95 12.60
N GLU A 137 4.09 -6.61 13.54
CA GLU A 137 3.73 -6.26 14.92
C GLU A 137 2.75 -5.08 15.03
N VAL A 138 2.84 -4.10 14.12
CA VAL A 138 1.95 -2.93 14.15
C VAL A 138 0.51 -3.33 13.83
N ALA A 139 0.32 -4.21 12.84
CA ALA A 139 -0.99 -4.75 12.49
C ALA A 139 -1.55 -5.64 13.62
N LEU A 140 -0.71 -6.52 14.18
CA LEU A 140 -1.08 -7.40 15.30
C LEU A 140 -1.46 -6.62 16.56
N LYS A 141 -0.74 -5.54 16.86
CA LYS A 141 -1.00 -4.71 18.05
C LYS A 141 -2.36 -3.99 17.96
N LYS A 142 -2.77 -3.58 16.75
CA LYS A 142 -4.01 -2.82 16.54
C LYS A 142 -5.22 -3.72 16.25
N TYR A 143 -5.05 -4.81 15.50
CA TYR A 143 -6.13 -5.67 15.02
C TYR A 143 -6.05 -7.13 15.48
N GLY A 144 -5.08 -7.48 16.32
CA GLY A 144 -4.94 -8.82 16.89
C GLY A 144 -4.66 -9.88 15.82
N ALA A 145 -5.21 -11.09 16.02
CA ALA A 145 -5.02 -12.22 15.12
C ALA A 145 -5.56 -11.96 13.70
N GLU A 146 -6.57 -11.10 13.54
CA GLU A 146 -7.10 -10.74 12.22
C GLU A 146 -6.10 -9.90 11.40
N GLY A 147 -5.12 -9.27 12.06
CA GLY A 147 -4.05 -8.49 11.42
C GLY A 147 -2.79 -9.27 11.04
N VAL A 148 -2.74 -10.59 11.25
CA VAL A 148 -1.57 -11.43 10.94
C VAL A 148 -1.16 -11.31 9.47
N SER A 149 -2.14 -11.29 8.58
CA SER A 149 -1.99 -11.15 7.12
C SER A 149 -1.66 -9.72 6.67
N GLY A 150 -1.59 -8.78 7.61
CA GLY A 150 -1.54 -7.34 7.34
C GLY A 150 -2.93 -6.71 7.26
N VAL A 151 -2.97 -5.39 7.37
CA VAL A 151 -4.20 -4.59 7.39
C VAL A 151 -4.05 -3.43 6.42
N ILE A 152 -5.09 -3.17 5.63
CA ILE A 152 -5.19 -2.00 4.75
C ILE A 152 -6.30 -1.11 5.30
N GLU A 153 -5.91 0.04 5.83
CA GLU A 153 -6.83 1.08 6.31
C GLU A 153 -7.05 2.12 5.22
N ILE A 154 -8.31 2.33 4.84
CA ILE A 154 -8.73 3.33 3.87
C ILE A 154 -9.54 4.37 4.65
N SER A 155 -9.17 5.64 4.51
CA SER A 155 -9.96 6.76 5.01
C SER A 155 -10.56 7.53 3.83
N THR A 156 -11.84 7.84 3.91
CA THR A 156 -12.57 8.60 2.89
C THR A 156 -12.63 10.09 3.25
N LYS A 157 -12.71 10.95 2.23
CA LYS A 157 -12.83 12.39 2.41
C LYS A 157 -14.16 12.69 3.11
N LYS A 158 -14.10 13.51 4.16
CA LYS A 158 -15.32 14.06 4.77
C LYS A 158 -15.85 15.17 3.87
N GLU A 159 -17.14 15.07 3.52
CA GLU A 159 -17.88 16.16 2.87
C GLU A 159 -17.98 17.42 3.76
#